data_AF-A0A928DLZ3-F1
#
_entry.id   AF-A0A928DLZ3-F1
#
_cell.length_a   1.000
_cell.length_b   1.000
_cell.length_c   1.000
_cell.angle_alpha   90.00
_cell.angle_beta   90.00
_cell.angle_gamma   90.00
#
_symmetry.space_group_name_H-M   'P 1'
#
loop_
_entity.id
_entity.type
_entity.pdbx_description
1 polymer ?
#
loop_
_entity_poly.entity_id
_entity_poly.type
_entity_poly.pdbx_seq_one_letter_code
_entity_poly.pdbx_strand_id
1 'polypeptide(L)'
;MDETSNYHRGQMASTIPHRIFYVWFGNNRPTGVEMCIHNWRRVMPDDWEIIEVGETPSKWFDFQAELKRSPWLRAVYERKMWAYVSDYVRCKVMHDHGGLYLDTDITLEKDFTPLLGENLFLGWESTSTIGMSLFAAPPRHELLAELLKFYEEDIWREPIFTIPSIMTHILKSRYGSRVKYSADVLQLPGVTLYPCDYFYPWPHRTKFSPSCLTGNSYCIHWWGESWVNPQFDYFLRNKHIPGFDYGAPTGTQLTTEYRLGGLKLLVTKKKERVKCYYLFGFLPLFWHAEKGDKLTVFSFLPFTVKKKEKQYLLKG
;
A
#
# COMPACT_ATOMS: atom_id res chain seq x y z
N MET A 1 -19.72 44.86 -9.13
CA MET A 1 -18.30 44.53 -8.90
C MET A 1 -18.34 43.24 -8.11
N ASP A 2 -17.98 42.14 -8.78
CA ASP A 2 -18.29 40.78 -8.34
C ASP A 2 -17.11 40.23 -7.52
N GLU A 3 -17.34 39.99 -6.22
CA GLU A 3 -16.34 39.50 -5.26
C GLU A 3 -15.94 38.03 -5.50
N THR A 4 -16.61 37.33 -6.42
CA THR A 4 -16.26 35.94 -6.80
C THR A 4 -15.03 35.84 -7.73
N SER A 5 -14.63 36.96 -8.35
CA SER A 5 -13.48 37.00 -9.27
C SER A 5 -12.10 36.89 -8.59
N ASN A 6 -12.01 37.04 -7.27
CA ASN A 6 -10.73 37.12 -6.56
C ASN A 6 -10.36 35.85 -5.78
N TYR A 7 -11.25 34.86 -5.67
CA TYR A 7 -10.92 33.60 -4.99
C TYR A 7 -10.04 32.66 -5.84
N HIS A 8 -10.04 32.84 -7.17
CA HIS A 8 -9.23 32.05 -8.10
C HIS A 8 -7.85 32.66 -8.43
N ARG A 9 -7.46 33.73 -7.74
CA ARG A 9 -6.22 34.47 -8.01
C ARG A 9 -5.27 34.37 -6.80
N GLY A 10 -4.84 33.16 -6.46
CA GLY A 10 -3.97 32.95 -5.28
C GLY A 10 -3.24 31.61 -5.15
N GLN A 11 -3.60 30.56 -5.89
CA GLN A 11 -2.74 29.39 -6.03
C GLN A 11 -1.89 29.57 -7.28
N MET A 12 -0.64 30.00 -7.10
CA MET A 12 0.39 29.76 -8.12
C MET A 12 0.35 28.27 -8.45
N ALA A 13 0.05 27.91 -9.70
CA ALA A 13 0.16 26.53 -10.15
C ALA A 13 1.59 26.05 -9.86
N SER A 14 1.76 25.11 -8.94
CA SER A 14 3.06 24.54 -8.65
C SER A 14 3.39 23.55 -9.76
N THR A 15 4.46 23.79 -10.50
CA THR A 15 4.95 22.85 -11.52
C THR A 15 5.57 21.63 -10.83
N ILE A 16 5.52 20.46 -11.46
CA ILE A 16 6.21 19.26 -10.97
C ILE A 16 7.73 19.51 -10.95
N PRO A 17 8.43 19.41 -9.80
CA PRO A 17 9.88 19.58 -9.75
C PRO A 17 10.66 18.43 -10.41
N HIS A 18 11.84 18.72 -10.96
CA HIS A 18 12.76 17.72 -11.53
C HIS A 18 13.49 16.94 -10.44
N ARG A 19 12.74 16.09 -9.74
CA ARG A 19 13.25 15.22 -8.67
C ARG A 19 12.63 13.85 -8.78
N ILE A 20 13.46 12.82 -8.59
CA ILE A 20 13.02 11.44 -8.45
C ILE A 20 13.13 11.06 -6.99
N PHE A 21 12.02 10.68 -6.38
CA PHE A 21 11.99 10.08 -5.06
C PHE A 21 11.85 8.57 -5.16
N TYR A 22 12.62 7.85 -4.35
CA TYR A 22 12.42 6.43 -4.10
C TYR A 22 12.62 6.13 -2.62
N VAL A 23 12.02 5.05 -2.16
CA VAL A 23 12.09 4.66 -0.75
C VAL A 23 12.99 3.45 -0.58
N TRP A 24 13.88 3.51 0.41
CA TRP A 24 14.70 2.38 0.82
C TRP A 24 14.86 2.31 2.33
N PHE A 25 14.58 1.13 2.90
CA PHE A 25 14.77 0.83 4.32
C PHE A 25 15.80 -0.30 4.45
N GLY A 26 16.87 -0.05 5.19
CA GLY A 26 17.96 -1.01 5.43
C GLY A 26 19.29 -0.60 4.80
N ASN A 27 20.37 -1.23 5.28
CA ASN A 27 21.73 -0.75 5.03
C ASN A 27 22.31 -1.17 3.66
N ASN A 28 21.74 -2.17 2.99
CA ASN A 28 22.29 -2.72 1.75
C ASN A 28 21.21 -2.83 0.68
N ARG A 29 21.41 -2.14 -0.45
CA ARG A 29 20.57 -2.27 -1.65
C ARG A 29 20.99 -3.51 -2.46
N PRO A 30 20.05 -4.39 -2.85
CA PRO A 30 20.32 -5.46 -3.80
C PRO A 30 20.78 -4.91 -5.15
N THR A 31 21.51 -5.71 -5.92
CA THR A 31 22.00 -5.34 -7.26
C THR A 31 20.88 -4.86 -8.19
N GLY A 32 19.69 -5.48 -8.11
CA GLY A 32 18.54 -5.06 -8.94
C GLY A 32 18.09 -3.62 -8.66
N VAL A 33 18.15 -3.18 -7.40
CA VAL A 33 17.81 -1.79 -7.02
C VAL A 33 18.86 -0.82 -7.55
N GLU A 34 20.15 -1.15 -7.39
CA GLU A 34 21.24 -0.33 -7.93
C GLU A 34 21.18 -0.22 -9.46
N MET A 35 20.80 -1.30 -10.15
CA MET A 35 20.57 -1.30 -11.59
C MET A 35 19.42 -0.37 -11.99
N CYS A 36 18.32 -0.34 -11.23
CA CYS A 36 17.22 0.60 -11.48
C CYS A 36 17.71 2.05 -11.34
N ILE A 37 18.38 2.38 -10.22
CA ILE A 37 18.90 3.74 -9.97
C ILE A 37 19.90 4.15 -11.07
N HIS A 38 20.80 3.26 -11.48
CA HIS A 38 21.73 3.53 -12.58
C HIS A 38 21.00 3.75 -13.91
N ASN A 39 19.97 2.94 -14.21
CA ASN A 39 19.13 3.15 -15.38
C ASN A 39 18.44 4.52 -15.35
N TRP A 40 17.93 4.97 -14.20
CA TRP A 40 17.29 6.28 -14.07
C TRP A 40 18.26 7.41 -14.40
N ARG A 41 19.48 7.38 -13.84
CA ARG A 41 20.53 8.37 -14.14
C ARG A 41 20.92 8.43 -15.61
N ARG A 42 20.84 7.30 -16.32
CA ARG A 42 21.19 7.21 -17.74
C ARG A 42 20.08 7.75 -18.65
N VAL A 43 18.82 7.59 -18.25
CA VAL A 43 17.66 7.90 -19.09
C VAL A 43 17.15 9.33 -18.86
N MET A 44 17.22 9.81 -17.62
CA MET A 44 16.72 11.13 -17.24
C MET A 44 17.77 12.21 -17.48
N PRO A 45 17.37 13.45 -17.77
CA PRO A 45 18.29 14.57 -17.92
C PRO A 45 19.15 14.82 -16.66
N ASP A 46 20.36 15.34 -16.87
CA ASP A 46 21.38 15.53 -15.81
C ASP A 46 20.96 16.51 -14.69
N ASP A 47 19.97 17.37 -14.93
CA ASP A 47 19.46 18.34 -13.95
C ASP A 47 18.47 17.73 -12.95
N TRP A 48 18.11 16.46 -13.08
CA TRP A 48 17.22 15.76 -12.15
C TRP A 48 17.95 15.27 -10.88
N GLU A 49 17.39 15.58 -9.72
CA GLU A 49 17.90 15.09 -8.43
C GLU A 49 17.27 13.71 -8.11
N ILE A 50 18.07 12.67 -7.91
CA ILE A 50 17.58 11.36 -7.43
C ILE A 50 17.79 11.26 -5.91
N ILE A 51 16.69 11.10 -5.18
CA ILE A 51 16.63 11.23 -3.73
C ILE A 51 16.12 9.94 -3.10
N GLU A 52 16.96 9.36 -2.25
CA GLU A 52 16.58 8.25 -1.38
C GLU A 52 15.87 8.77 -0.13
N VAL A 53 14.78 8.09 0.24
CA VAL A 53 14.08 8.34 1.50
C VAL A 53 14.03 7.06 2.33
N GLY A 54 14.42 7.16 3.61
CA GLY A 54 14.48 6.02 4.53
C GLY A 54 14.41 6.44 6.00
N GLU A 55 15.08 5.68 6.87
CA GLU A 55 15.03 5.89 8.33
C GLU A 55 15.84 7.10 8.81
N THR A 56 16.91 7.46 8.08
CA THR A 56 17.79 8.57 8.43
C THR A 56 17.10 9.89 8.14
N PRO A 57 16.90 10.78 9.13
CA PRO A 57 16.30 12.08 8.90
C PRO A 57 17.08 12.89 7.87
N SER A 58 16.36 13.55 6.97
CA SER A 58 16.92 14.43 5.95
C SER A 58 16.07 15.69 5.78
N LYS A 59 16.51 16.62 4.93
CA LYS A 59 15.71 17.80 4.56
C LYS A 59 14.39 17.45 3.84
N TRP A 60 14.25 16.22 3.36
CA TRP A 60 13.10 15.74 2.58
C TRP A 60 12.09 14.95 3.43
N PHE A 61 12.56 14.33 4.51
CA PHE A 61 11.72 13.44 5.29
C PHE A 61 12.33 13.17 6.67
N ASP A 62 11.50 13.30 7.71
CA ASP A 62 11.82 12.89 9.07
C ASP A 62 10.95 11.69 9.46
N PHE A 63 11.51 10.49 9.25
CA PHE A 63 10.80 9.25 9.54
C PHE A 63 10.42 9.12 11.02
N GLN A 64 11.26 9.62 11.94
CA GLN A 64 11.00 9.50 13.37
C GLN A 64 9.87 10.43 13.82
N ALA A 65 9.73 11.60 13.21
CA ALA A 65 8.59 12.48 13.43
C ALA A 65 7.29 11.84 12.92
N GLU A 66 7.30 11.27 11.72
CA GLU A 66 6.12 10.63 11.14
C GLU A 66 5.70 9.36 11.89
N LEU A 67 6.66 8.56 12.36
CA LEU A 67 6.40 7.36 13.17
C LEU A 67 5.69 7.68 14.50
N LYS A 68 5.97 8.86 15.08
CA LYS A 68 5.29 9.36 16.28
C LYS A 68 3.86 9.83 15.99
N ARG A 69 3.61 10.36 14.79
CA ARG A 69 2.33 10.94 14.40
C ARG A 69 1.34 9.93 13.84
N SER A 70 1.80 8.99 13.01
CA SER A 70 0.94 8.06 12.27
C SER A 70 0.82 6.70 12.98
N PRO A 71 -0.37 6.34 13.51
CA PRO A 71 -0.59 5.01 14.08
C PRO A 71 -0.45 3.89 13.04
N TRP A 72 -0.84 4.17 11.79
CA TRP A 72 -0.67 3.23 10.68
C TRP A 72 0.79 2.93 10.41
N LEU A 73 1.61 3.98 10.21
CA LEU A 73 3.04 3.83 9.93
C LEU A 73 3.74 3.03 11.04
N ARG A 74 3.41 3.32 12.30
CA ARG A 74 3.93 2.59 13.45
C ARG A 74 3.54 1.10 13.41
N ALA A 75 2.27 0.81 13.14
CA ALA A 75 1.78 -0.56 13.11
C ALA A 75 2.48 -1.41 12.04
N VAL A 76 2.65 -0.88 10.83
CA VAL A 76 3.32 -1.61 9.74
C VAL A 76 4.83 -1.68 9.94
N TYR A 77 5.45 -0.64 10.50
CA TYR A 77 6.88 -0.62 10.81
C TYR A 77 7.26 -1.63 11.89
N GLU A 78 6.54 -1.69 13.01
CA GLU A 78 6.78 -2.66 14.09
C GLU A 78 6.65 -4.13 13.62
N ARG A 79 5.85 -4.36 12.57
CA ARG A 79 5.66 -5.68 11.94
C ARG A 79 6.64 -5.95 10.79
N LYS A 80 7.56 -5.02 10.50
CA LYS A 80 8.53 -5.10 9.40
C LYS A 80 7.85 -5.27 8.02
N MET A 81 6.69 -4.65 7.86
CA MET A 81 5.90 -4.66 6.63
C MET A 81 6.42 -3.58 5.67
N TRP A 82 7.65 -3.74 5.17
CA TRP A 82 8.42 -2.68 4.47
C TRP A 82 7.72 -2.07 3.25
N ALA A 83 7.00 -2.87 2.46
CA ALA A 83 6.21 -2.35 1.34
C ALA A 83 5.14 -1.35 1.81
N TYR A 84 4.46 -1.63 2.92
CA TYR A 84 3.43 -0.76 3.49
C TYR A 84 4.00 0.45 4.24
N VAL A 85 5.23 0.34 4.75
CA VAL A 85 6.00 1.50 5.22
C VAL A 85 6.27 2.43 4.03
N SER A 86 6.77 1.88 2.92
CA SER A 86 7.03 2.63 1.69
C SER A 86 5.78 3.31 1.12
N ASP A 87 4.63 2.64 1.16
CA ASP A 87 3.35 3.22 0.74
C ASP A 87 3.01 4.53 1.47
N TYR A 88 3.19 4.60 2.78
CA TYR A 88 2.98 5.85 3.52
C TYR A 88 4.05 6.90 3.17
N VAL A 89 5.31 6.50 3.19
CA VAL A 89 6.47 7.40 2.99
C VAL A 89 6.41 8.06 1.61
N ARG A 90 6.12 7.29 0.55
CA ARG A 90 6.01 7.84 -0.81
C ARG A 90 4.91 8.89 -0.90
N CYS A 91 3.77 8.65 -0.26
CA CYS A 91 2.66 9.62 -0.25
C CYS A 91 3.08 10.91 0.44
N LYS A 92 3.71 10.79 1.61
CA LYS A 92 4.08 11.94 2.44
C LYS A 92 5.11 12.83 1.76
N VAL A 93 6.15 12.23 1.20
CA VAL A 93 7.21 12.96 0.51
C VAL A 93 6.70 13.63 -0.76
N MET A 94 5.91 12.89 -1.56
CA MET A 94 5.36 13.44 -2.79
C MET A 94 4.34 14.55 -2.51
N HIS A 95 3.56 14.43 -1.44
CA HIS A 95 2.68 15.51 -1.00
C HIS A 95 3.49 16.76 -0.59
N ASP A 96 4.57 16.61 0.16
CA ASP A 96 5.29 17.78 0.69
C ASP A 96 6.16 18.46 -0.36
N HIS A 97 6.74 17.68 -1.28
CA HIS A 97 7.81 18.14 -2.15
C HIS A 97 7.51 18.04 -3.66
N GLY A 98 6.52 17.22 -4.05
CA GLY A 98 6.26 16.91 -5.46
C GLY A 98 7.44 16.22 -6.15
N GLY A 99 7.30 15.96 -7.45
CA GLY A 99 8.33 15.34 -8.29
C GLY A 99 7.80 14.10 -9.00
N LEU A 100 8.69 13.16 -9.30
CA LEU A 100 8.39 11.81 -9.81
C LEU A 100 8.75 10.78 -8.73
N TYR A 101 7.83 9.89 -8.39
CA TYR A 101 8.11 8.74 -7.54
C TYR A 101 8.35 7.49 -8.38
N LEU A 102 9.33 6.67 -7.99
CA LEU A 102 9.62 5.38 -8.60
C LEU A 102 9.83 4.30 -7.53
N ASP A 103 9.15 3.16 -7.68
CA ASP A 103 9.53 1.94 -6.98
C ASP A 103 10.90 1.43 -7.46
N THR A 104 11.63 0.78 -6.56
CA THR A 104 13.01 0.32 -6.78
C THR A 104 13.14 -0.92 -7.68
N ASP A 105 12.05 -1.32 -8.31
CA ASP A 105 11.94 -2.39 -9.30
C ASP A 105 11.37 -1.86 -10.63
N ILE A 106 11.56 -0.56 -10.92
CA ILE A 106 11.19 0.06 -12.19
C ILE A 106 12.45 0.48 -12.96
N THR A 107 12.52 0.13 -14.25
CA THR A 107 13.48 0.73 -15.19
C THR A 107 12.77 1.64 -16.17
N LEU A 108 13.40 2.74 -16.56
CA LEU A 108 12.90 3.69 -17.54
C LEU A 108 13.42 3.35 -18.94
N GLU A 109 12.55 3.56 -19.92
CA GLU A 109 12.81 3.46 -21.35
C GLU A 109 12.91 4.85 -21.99
N LYS A 110 12.31 5.87 -21.37
CA LYS A 110 12.22 7.25 -21.88
C LYS A 110 12.33 8.29 -20.77
N ASP A 111 12.73 9.48 -21.16
CA ASP A 111 12.65 10.69 -20.34
C ASP A 111 11.18 11.04 -20.05
N PHE A 112 10.86 11.30 -18.77
CA PHE A 112 9.53 11.68 -18.30
C PHE A 112 9.26 13.19 -18.37
N THR A 113 10.27 14.02 -18.63
CA THR A 113 10.16 15.48 -18.73
C THR A 113 9.01 15.93 -19.65
N PRO A 114 8.77 15.32 -20.83
CA PRO A 114 7.65 15.69 -21.72
C PRO A 114 6.25 15.42 -21.12
N LEU A 115 6.15 14.58 -20.09
CA LEU A 115 4.89 14.29 -19.40
C LEU A 115 4.66 15.21 -18.20
N LEU A 116 5.68 15.97 -17.77
CA LEU A 116 5.54 16.90 -16.66
C LEU A 116 4.62 18.06 -17.06
N GLY A 117 3.73 18.41 -16.14
CA GLY A 117 2.84 19.56 -16.25
C GLY A 117 2.45 20.07 -14.88
N GLU A 118 1.28 20.68 -14.78
CA GLU A 118 0.70 21.17 -13.51
C GLU A 118 -0.17 20.11 -12.82
N ASN A 119 -0.54 19.05 -13.53
CA ASN A 119 -1.41 17.99 -13.03
C ASN A 119 -0.60 16.85 -12.41
N LEU A 120 -1.14 16.22 -11.38
CA LEU A 120 -0.70 14.90 -10.96
C LEU A 120 -0.91 13.92 -12.12
N PHE A 121 0.08 13.07 -12.43
CA PHE A 121 -0.10 11.99 -13.37
C PHE A 121 0.26 10.62 -12.80
N LEU A 122 -0.46 9.62 -13.27
CA LEU A 122 -0.33 8.21 -12.91
C LEU A 122 -0.95 7.34 -14.01
N GLY A 123 -0.82 6.03 -13.89
CA GLY A 123 -1.27 5.09 -14.91
C GLY A 123 -2.26 4.06 -14.41
N TRP A 124 -3.03 3.51 -15.34
CA TRP A 124 -3.75 2.26 -15.11
C TRP A 124 -2.75 1.11 -14.99
N GLU A 125 -2.77 0.42 -13.85
CA GLU A 125 -2.01 -0.83 -13.67
C GLU A 125 -2.73 -2.00 -14.35
N SER A 126 -4.07 -1.95 -14.33
CA SER A 126 -4.96 -2.87 -15.01
C SER A 126 -6.22 -2.13 -15.46
N THR A 127 -7.16 -2.83 -16.09
CA THR A 127 -8.46 -2.27 -16.50
C THR A 127 -9.37 -1.83 -15.34
N SER A 128 -8.97 -2.07 -14.08
CA SER A 128 -9.78 -1.73 -12.91
C SER A 128 -9.03 -1.03 -11.77
N THR A 129 -7.70 -0.97 -11.86
CA THR A 129 -6.82 -0.50 -10.79
C THR A 129 -5.84 0.53 -11.31
N ILE A 130 -5.66 1.59 -10.54
CA ILE A 130 -4.69 2.66 -10.81
C ILE A 130 -3.43 2.36 -10.03
N GLY A 131 -2.30 2.33 -10.73
CA GLY A 131 -1.00 2.01 -10.16
C GLY A 131 -0.41 3.18 -9.39
N MET A 132 0.38 2.86 -8.37
CA MET A 132 1.05 3.83 -7.49
C MET A 132 2.53 3.48 -7.28
N SER A 133 3.08 2.57 -8.09
CA SER A 133 4.52 2.28 -8.15
C SER A 133 5.29 3.35 -8.92
N LEU A 134 4.61 4.11 -9.77
CA LEU A 134 5.11 5.30 -10.44
C LEU A 134 4.00 6.35 -10.53
N PHE A 135 4.30 7.58 -10.12
CA PHE A 135 3.43 8.74 -10.34
C PHE A 135 4.24 10.03 -10.18
N ALA A 136 3.78 11.11 -10.78
CA ALA A 136 4.33 12.43 -10.55
C ALA A 136 3.25 13.39 -10.08
N ALA A 137 3.64 14.35 -9.26
CA ALA A 137 2.69 15.31 -8.70
C ALA A 137 3.36 16.63 -8.37
N PRO A 138 2.63 17.75 -8.49
CA PRO A 138 3.07 18.99 -7.89
C PRO A 138 3.00 18.88 -6.36
N PRO A 139 3.82 19.66 -5.62
CA PRO A 139 3.73 19.70 -4.16
C PRO A 139 2.33 20.16 -3.74
N ARG A 140 1.83 19.55 -2.66
CA ARG A 140 0.54 19.78 -1.99
C ARG A 140 -0.68 19.43 -2.83
N HIS A 141 -0.55 18.49 -3.77
CA HIS A 141 -1.68 18.03 -4.57
C HIS A 141 -2.79 17.42 -3.68
N GLU A 142 -4.04 17.83 -3.91
CA GLU A 142 -5.19 17.48 -3.05
C GLU A 142 -5.43 15.97 -2.91
N LEU A 143 -5.24 15.20 -3.99
CA LEU A 143 -5.37 13.74 -3.92
C LEU A 143 -4.34 13.08 -3.00
N LEU A 144 -3.12 13.65 -2.90
CA LEU A 144 -2.12 13.12 -1.99
C LEU A 144 -2.46 13.49 -0.53
N ALA A 145 -3.08 14.66 -0.31
CA ALA A 145 -3.62 15.02 1.00
C ALA A 145 -4.77 14.07 1.43
N GLU A 146 -5.66 13.71 0.50
CA GLU A 146 -6.72 12.72 0.75
C GLU A 146 -6.16 11.33 1.02
N LEU A 147 -5.09 10.94 0.32
CA LEU A 147 -4.41 9.66 0.54
C LEU A 147 -3.74 9.61 1.92
N LEU A 148 -3.12 10.70 2.37
CA LEU A 148 -2.59 10.83 3.73
C LEU A 148 -3.71 10.77 4.78
N LYS A 149 -4.80 11.51 4.56
CA LYS A 149 -5.98 11.46 5.43
C LYS A 149 -6.56 10.05 5.53
N PHE A 150 -6.59 9.30 4.43
CA PHE A 150 -7.03 7.90 4.44
C PHE A 150 -6.16 7.05 5.38
N TYR A 151 -4.83 7.21 5.35
CA TYR A 151 -3.93 6.51 6.27
C TYR A 151 -4.07 6.96 7.74
N GLU A 152 -4.54 8.18 7.99
CA GLU A 152 -4.76 8.70 9.34
C GLU A 152 -6.09 8.22 9.93
N GLU A 153 -7.18 8.24 9.15
CA GLU A 153 -8.54 8.09 9.64
C GLU A 153 -9.24 6.80 9.19
N ASP A 154 -9.16 6.49 7.90
CA ASP A 154 -10.04 5.51 7.24
C ASP A 154 -9.41 4.12 7.12
N ILE A 155 -8.08 4.02 7.16
CA ILE A 155 -7.34 2.76 7.06
C ILE A 155 -7.79 1.74 8.11
N TRP A 156 -8.27 2.20 9.28
CA TRP A 156 -8.78 1.39 10.38
C TRP A 156 -10.28 1.10 10.33
N ARG A 157 -10.98 1.60 9.30
CA ARG A 157 -12.44 1.44 9.12
C ARG A 157 -12.79 0.77 7.81
N GLU A 158 -11.86 0.79 6.86
CA GLU A 158 -12.03 0.23 5.53
C GLU A 158 -11.25 -1.09 5.34
N PRO A 159 -11.81 -2.05 4.57
CA PRO A 159 -11.15 -3.31 4.27
C PRO A 159 -9.96 -3.15 3.31
N ILE A 160 -9.90 -2.06 2.53
CA ILE A 160 -8.78 -1.80 1.62
C ILE A 160 -7.53 -1.34 2.39
N PHE A 161 -6.35 -1.65 1.86
CA PHE A 161 -5.08 -1.35 2.52
C PHE A 161 -3.88 -1.19 1.58
N THR A 162 -3.99 -1.60 0.31
CA THR A 162 -2.93 -1.38 -0.67
C THR A 162 -3.09 0.00 -1.29
N ILE A 163 -1.97 0.72 -1.47
CA ILE A 163 -1.99 2.07 -2.05
C ILE A 163 -2.70 2.15 -3.43
N PRO A 164 -2.59 1.16 -4.36
CA PRO A 164 -3.35 1.21 -5.62
C PRO A 164 -4.87 1.15 -5.40
N SER A 165 -5.32 0.33 -4.44
CA SER A 165 -6.76 0.22 -4.10
C SER A 165 -7.28 1.50 -3.47
N ILE A 166 -6.48 2.10 -2.58
CA ILE A 166 -6.85 3.35 -1.89
C ILE A 166 -6.91 4.50 -2.90
N MET A 167 -5.90 4.68 -3.75
CA MET A 167 -5.92 5.70 -4.80
C MET A 167 -7.11 5.50 -5.77
N THR A 168 -7.35 4.26 -6.20
CA THR A 168 -8.49 3.93 -7.06
C THR A 168 -9.82 4.29 -6.37
N HIS A 169 -9.96 4.02 -5.07
CA HIS A 169 -11.14 4.37 -4.28
C HIS A 169 -11.31 5.90 -4.18
N ILE A 170 -10.25 6.65 -3.87
CA ILE A 170 -10.27 8.11 -3.78
C ILE A 170 -10.68 8.73 -5.11
N LEU A 171 -10.04 8.33 -6.22
CA LEU A 171 -10.35 8.85 -7.55
C LEU A 171 -11.81 8.56 -7.95
N LYS A 172 -12.30 7.35 -7.72
CA LYS A 172 -13.70 6.99 -8.00
C LYS A 172 -14.67 7.77 -7.12
N SER A 173 -14.33 8.02 -5.86
CA SER A 173 -15.17 8.82 -4.96
C SER A 173 -15.25 10.28 -5.40
N ARG A 174 -14.14 10.85 -5.91
CA ARG A 174 -14.08 12.24 -6.37
C ARG A 174 -14.71 12.47 -7.75
N TYR A 175 -14.43 11.61 -8.73
CA TYR A 175 -14.84 11.83 -10.12
C TYR A 175 -15.93 10.87 -10.61
N GLY A 176 -16.39 9.93 -9.79
CA GLY A 176 -17.50 9.03 -10.09
C GLY A 176 -17.27 8.17 -11.34
N SER A 177 -18.30 8.11 -12.18
CA SER A 177 -18.30 7.31 -13.43
C SER A 177 -17.29 7.78 -14.49
N ARG A 178 -16.66 8.95 -14.29
CA ARG A 178 -15.58 9.43 -15.17
C ARG A 178 -14.30 8.61 -15.02
N VAL A 179 -14.09 7.95 -13.87
CA VAL A 179 -12.94 7.07 -13.64
C VAL A 179 -13.24 5.68 -14.18
N LYS A 180 -13.11 5.54 -15.49
CA LYS A 180 -13.23 4.28 -16.23
C LYS A 180 -11.99 4.06 -17.08
N TYR A 181 -11.60 2.80 -17.23
CA TYR A 181 -10.47 2.46 -18.09
C TYR A 181 -10.70 2.98 -19.51
N SER A 182 -9.60 3.48 -20.11
CA SER A 182 -9.54 4.02 -21.46
C SER A 182 -8.20 3.61 -22.08
N ALA A 183 -8.21 3.28 -23.37
CA ALA A 183 -6.99 3.08 -24.14
C ALA A 183 -6.32 4.41 -24.52
N ASP A 184 -7.08 5.52 -24.45
CA ASP A 184 -6.57 6.88 -24.60
C ASP A 184 -6.26 7.51 -23.24
N VAL A 185 -5.36 8.51 -23.23
CA VAL A 185 -5.07 9.31 -22.04
C VAL A 185 -6.33 10.01 -21.55
N LEU A 186 -6.67 9.79 -20.28
CA LEU A 186 -7.84 10.38 -19.63
C LEU A 186 -7.44 11.62 -18.83
N GLN A 187 -8.04 12.77 -19.19
CA GLN A 187 -7.87 14.03 -18.48
C GLN A 187 -9.02 14.28 -17.50
N LEU A 188 -8.69 14.46 -16.23
CA LEU A 188 -9.59 14.87 -15.16
C LEU A 188 -9.07 16.19 -14.55
N PRO A 189 -9.92 17.00 -13.88
CA PRO A 189 -9.45 18.20 -13.21
C PRO A 189 -8.29 17.90 -12.24
N GLY A 190 -7.09 18.42 -12.53
CA GLY A 190 -5.87 18.21 -11.75
C GLY A 190 -5.16 16.86 -11.96
N VAL A 191 -5.69 15.96 -12.80
CA VAL A 191 -5.17 14.58 -12.94
C VAL A 191 -5.10 14.12 -14.39
N THR A 192 -3.94 13.60 -14.78
CA THR A 192 -3.77 12.88 -16.04
C THR A 192 -3.60 11.38 -15.78
N LEU A 193 -4.50 10.56 -16.34
CA LEU A 193 -4.44 9.10 -16.25
C LEU A 193 -3.99 8.50 -17.58
N TYR A 194 -2.82 7.85 -17.57
CA TYR A 194 -2.25 7.17 -18.74
C TYR A 194 -2.73 5.71 -18.86
N PRO A 195 -2.91 5.19 -20.09
CA PRO A 195 -3.23 3.79 -20.31
C PRO A 195 -2.07 2.86 -19.88
N CYS A 196 -2.37 1.56 -19.72
CA CYS A 196 -1.41 0.57 -19.22
C CYS A 196 -0.11 0.55 -20.03
N ASP A 197 -0.14 0.72 -21.35
CA ASP A 197 1.04 0.59 -22.20
C ASP A 197 2.11 1.67 -21.97
N TYR A 198 1.79 2.76 -21.27
CA TYR A 198 2.76 3.79 -20.88
C TYR A 198 3.62 3.34 -19.69
N PHE A 199 3.00 2.92 -18.58
CA PHE A 199 3.70 2.69 -17.31
C PHE A 199 3.68 1.23 -16.83
N TYR A 200 2.72 0.44 -17.33
CA TYR A 200 2.51 -0.97 -17.00
C TYR A 200 2.37 -1.84 -18.27
N PRO A 201 3.29 -1.73 -19.26
CA PRO A 201 3.19 -2.49 -20.51
C PRO A 201 3.28 -4.00 -20.30
N TRP A 202 3.90 -4.44 -19.21
CA TRP A 202 3.93 -5.81 -18.73
C TRP A 202 3.03 -5.98 -17.50
N PRO A 203 1.84 -6.59 -17.63
CA PRO A 203 0.92 -6.77 -16.51
C PRO A 203 1.45 -7.76 -15.46
N HIS A 204 1.11 -7.49 -14.20
CA HIS A 204 1.44 -8.36 -13.06
C HIS A 204 0.99 -9.82 -13.27
N ARG A 205 1.81 -10.77 -12.83
CA ARG A 205 1.59 -12.23 -12.96
C ARG A 205 1.45 -12.76 -14.39
N THR A 206 1.91 -12.03 -15.39
CA THR A 206 2.08 -12.54 -16.75
C THR A 206 3.54 -12.82 -17.04
N LYS A 207 3.85 -13.63 -18.06
CA LYS A 207 5.23 -13.88 -18.47
C LYS A 207 5.78 -12.66 -19.20
N PHE A 208 6.91 -12.11 -18.74
CA PHE A 208 7.58 -11.02 -19.45
C PHE A 208 7.97 -11.45 -20.86
N SER A 209 7.74 -10.56 -21.81
CA SER A 209 8.23 -10.64 -23.18
C SER A 209 8.56 -9.23 -23.67
N PRO A 210 9.65 -9.01 -24.41
CA PRO A 210 9.93 -7.72 -25.04
C PRO A 210 8.77 -7.22 -25.92
N SER A 211 7.94 -8.12 -26.46
CA SER A 211 6.74 -7.79 -27.23
C SER A 211 5.64 -7.10 -26.42
N CYS A 212 5.75 -7.05 -25.09
CA CYS A 212 4.85 -6.29 -24.22
C CYS A 212 5.05 -4.78 -24.37
N LEU A 213 6.25 -4.34 -24.78
CA LEU A 213 6.57 -2.93 -24.94
C LEU A 213 5.99 -2.38 -26.24
N THR A 214 5.49 -1.16 -26.17
CA THR A 214 4.96 -0.41 -27.32
C THR A 214 5.78 0.86 -27.55
N GLY A 215 5.51 1.55 -28.66
CA GLY A 215 6.06 2.88 -28.91
C GLY A 215 5.70 3.92 -27.82
N ASN A 216 4.72 3.63 -26.96
CA ASN A 216 4.32 4.50 -25.86
C ASN A 216 4.99 4.16 -24.53
N SER A 217 5.58 2.98 -24.36
CA SER A 217 6.14 2.55 -23.06
C SER A 217 7.25 3.47 -22.58
N TYR A 218 7.10 4.00 -21.37
CA TYR A 218 8.06 4.88 -20.69
C TYR A 218 8.90 4.12 -19.67
N CYS A 219 8.41 2.99 -19.16
CA CYS A 219 9.10 2.19 -18.17
C CYS A 219 8.65 0.72 -18.18
N ILE A 220 9.40 -0.11 -17.45
CA ILE A 220 9.08 -1.50 -17.16
C ILE A 220 9.03 -1.64 -15.63
N HIS A 221 7.90 -2.11 -15.10
CA HIS A 221 7.78 -2.53 -13.70
C HIS A 221 8.12 -4.02 -13.62
N TRP A 222 9.20 -4.35 -12.89
CA TRP A 222 9.75 -5.70 -12.80
C TRP A 222 9.05 -6.61 -11.78
N TRP A 223 8.05 -6.09 -11.06
CA TRP A 223 7.22 -6.84 -10.11
C TRP A 223 8.04 -7.60 -9.05
N GLY A 224 8.84 -6.89 -8.25
CA GLY A 224 9.64 -7.48 -7.17
C GLY A 224 8.82 -8.15 -6.06
N GLU A 225 7.50 -7.95 -6.03
CA GLU A 225 6.52 -8.62 -5.14
C GLU A 225 6.88 -8.59 -3.64
N SER A 226 7.62 -7.58 -3.16
CA SER A 226 8.06 -7.46 -1.75
C SER A 226 6.92 -7.31 -0.75
N TRP A 227 5.70 -7.05 -1.23
CA TRP A 227 4.46 -6.95 -0.45
C TRP A 227 3.77 -8.29 -0.20
N VAL A 228 4.18 -9.38 -0.87
CA VAL A 228 3.53 -10.69 -0.75
C VAL A 228 4.10 -11.44 0.45
N ASN A 229 3.39 -11.38 1.58
CA ASN A 229 3.68 -12.21 2.74
C ASN A 229 2.37 -12.67 3.39
N PRO A 230 2.03 -13.97 3.33
CA PRO A 230 0.80 -14.51 3.90
C PRO A 230 0.62 -14.24 5.41
N GLN A 231 1.70 -13.99 6.14
CA GLN A 231 1.62 -13.66 7.58
C GLN A 231 1.06 -12.25 7.80
N PHE A 232 1.20 -11.35 6.83
CA PHE A 232 0.71 -9.97 6.92
C PHE A 232 -0.79 -9.87 6.62
N ASP A 233 -1.29 -10.74 5.74
CA ASP A 233 -2.69 -10.76 5.30
C ASP A 233 -3.68 -10.81 6.46
N TYR A 234 -3.36 -11.57 7.51
CA TYR A 234 -4.23 -11.67 8.68
C TYR A 234 -4.47 -10.31 9.35
N PHE A 235 -3.41 -9.53 9.59
CA PHE A 235 -3.53 -8.21 10.16
C PHE A 235 -4.24 -7.25 9.19
N LEU A 236 -3.77 -7.18 7.94
CA LEU A 236 -4.23 -6.20 6.95
C LEU A 236 -5.71 -6.34 6.60
N ARG A 237 -6.19 -7.60 6.46
CA ARG A 237 -7.58 -7.89 6.11
C ARG A 237 -8.55 -7.68 7.27
N ASN A 238 -8.09 -7.78 8.52
CA ASN A 238 -8.98 -7.72 9.69
C ASN A 238 -8.89 -6.40 10.47
N LYS A 239 -7.96 -5.50 10.12
CA LYS A 239 -7.73 -4.24 10.85
C LYS A 239 -8.95 -3.32 11.00
N HIS A 240 -9.95 -3.49 10.14
CA HIS A 240 -11.14 -2.65 10.13
C HIS A 240 -12.28 -3.17 11.02
N ILE A 241 -12.13 -4.37 11.58
CA ILE A 241 -13.17 -5.02 12.36
C ILE A 241 -13.18 -4.42 13.78
N PRO A 242 -14.30 -3.86 14.27
CA PRO A 242 -14.37 -3.30 15.62
C PRO A 242 -14.00 -4.32 16.70
N GLY A 243 -13.18 -3.91 17.67
CA GLY A 243 -12.73 -4.79 18.76
C GLY A 243 -11.67 -5.82 18.36
N PHE A 244 -11.19 -5.78 17.11
CA PHE A 244 -10.08 -6.61 16.67
C PHE A 244 -8.79 -6.20 17.37
N ASP A 245 -8.15 -7.13 18.08
CA ASP A 245 -6.86 -6.88 18.71
C ASP A 245 -5.75 -6.92 17.66
N TYR A 246 -5.25 -5.73 17.34
CA TYR A 246 -4.17 -5.51 16.41
C TYR A 246 -2.85 -6.15 16.83
N GLY A 247 -2.68 -6.53 18.10
CA GLY A 247 -1.43 -7.08 18.61
C GLY A 247 -1.05 -8.39 17.92
N ALA A 248 -0.08 -8.32 16.99
CA ALA A 248 0.83 -9.44 16.80
C ALA A 248 1.60 -9.55 18.12
N PRO A 249 1.46 -10.62 18.89
CA PRO A 249 1.93 -10.60 20.24
C PRO A 249 3.43 -10.89 20.19
N THR A 250 4.25 -9.83 20.20
CA THR A 250 5.70 -9.92 20.39
C THR A 250 5.98 -10.79 21.61
N GLY A 251 6.71 -11.88 21.38
CA GLY A 251 6.99 -12.89 22.40
C GLY A 251 5.96 -14.01 22.56
N THR A 252 5.06 -14.22 21.59
CA THR A 252 4.13 -15.37 21.65
C THR A 252 4.62 -16.50 20.80
N GLN A 253 4.85 -17.63 21.45
CA GLN A 253 4.97 -18.89 20.76
C GLN A 253 3.63 -19.22 20.08
N LEU A 254 3.69 -19.55 18.79
CA LEU A 254 2.68 -20.37 18.13
C LEU A 254 2.63 -21.69 18.89
N THR A 255 1.66 -21.84 19.77
CA THR A 255 1.62 -23.02 20.64
C THR A 255 1.02 -24.23 19.90
N THR A 256 -0.01 -24.06 19.06
CA THR A 256 -0.64 -25.19 18.34
C THR A 256 -1.58 -24.70 17.22
N GLU A 257 -1.58 -25.38 16.06
CA GLU A 257 -2.61 -25.22 15.00
C GLU A 257 -3.80 -26.14 15.30
N TYR A 258 -5.00 -25.59 15.44
CA TYR A 258 -6.23 -26.38 15.64
C TYR A 258 -7.09 -26.37 14.37
N ARG A 259 -7.82 -27.47 14.13
CA ARG A 259 -8.83 -27.56 13.07
C ARG A 259 -10.21 -27.77 13.67
N LEU A 260 -11.14 -26.88 13.35
CA LEU A 260 -12.56 -26.99 13.74
C LEU A 260 -13.42 -27.06 12.46
N GLY A 261 -13.98 -28.23 12.14
CA GLY A 261 -14.81 -28.40 10.94
C GLY A 261 -14.10 -28.05 9.62
N GLY A 262 -12.78 -28.30 9.53
CA GLY A 262 -11.95 -27.92 8.39
C GLY A 262 -11.39 -26.49 8.43
N LEU A 263 -11.83 -25.65 9.37
CA LEU A 263 -11.34 -24.29 9.55
C LEU A 263 -10.07 -24.28 10.40
N LYS A 264 -9.04 -23.57 9.94
CA LYS A 264 -7.79 -23.39 10.69
C LYS A 264 -7.96 -22.29 11.74
N LEU A 265 -7.65 -22.64 12.98
CA LEU A 265 -7.62 -21.74 14.13
C LEU A 265 -6.18 -21.48 14.54
N LEU A 266 -5.84 -20.20 14.70
CA LEU A 266 -4.60 -19.74 15.29
C LEU A 266 -4.82 -19.49 16.77
N VAL A 267 -4.07 -20.20 17.63
CA VAL A 267 -4.14 -20.02 19.07
C VAL A 267 -2.82 -19.47 19.57
N THR A 268 -2.90 -18.37 20.32
CA THR A 268 -1.75 -17.70 20.93
C THR A 268 -1.88 -17.77 22.45
N LYS A 269 -0.80 -18.05 23.17
CA LYS A 269 -0.78 -18.10 24.64
C LYS A 269 0.24 -17.10 25.19
N LYS A 270 -0.21 -16.16 26.02
CA LYS A 270 0.63 -15.21 26.75
C LYS A 270 0.23 -15.21 28.23
N LYS A 271 1.08 -15.83 29.07
CA LYS A 271 0.78 -16.11 30.50
C LYS A 271 -0.51 -16.96 30.61
N GLU A 272 -1.44 -16.60 31.49
CA GLU A 272 -2.75 -17.28 31.67
C GLU A 272 -3.80 -16.87 30.61
N ARG A 273 -3.44 -16.03 29.64
CA ARG A 273 -4.34 -15.58 28.59
C ARG A 273 -4.01 -16.31 27.29
N VAL A 274 -4.92 -17.18 26.88
CA VAL A 274 -4.98 -17.69 25.50
C VAL A 274 -5.72 -16.65 24.63
N LYS A 275 -5.61 -16.73 23.29
CA LYS A 275 -6.49 -16.06 22.30
C LYS A 275 -6.61 -16.93 21.05
N CYS A 276 -7.79 -16.98 20.44
CA CYS A 276 -8.07 -17.76 19.24
C CYS A 276 -8.49 -16.87 18.07
N TYR A 277 -8.01 -17.19 16.87
CA TYR A 277 -8.23 -16.41 15.66
C TYR A 277 -8.61 -17.33 14.48
N TYR A 278 -9.57 -16.89 13.65
CA TYR A 278 -9.92 -17.59 12.41
C TYR A 278 -9.00 -17.17 11.26
N LEU A 279 -8.50 -18.13 10.50
CA LEU A 279 -7.74 -17.84 9.27
C LEU A 279 -8.62 -17.47 8.07
N PHE A 280 -9.93 -17.72 8.11
CA PHE A 280 -10.87 -17.38 7.05
C PHE A 280 -12.27 -17.05 7.62
N GLY A 281 -12.74 -15.81 7.45
CA GLY A 281 -14.13 -15.41 7.69
C GLY A 281 -14.33 -14.20 8.61
N PHE A 282 -15.23 -13.30 8.21
CA PHE A 282 -15.55 -11.97 8.76
C PHE A 282 -16.18 -11.93 10.18
N LEU A 283 -16.09 -12.99 10.99
CA LEU A 283 -16.79 -13.04 12.28
C LEU A 283 -15.82 -13.32 13.44
N PRO A 284 -15.54 -12.34 14.31
CA PRO A 284 -14.84 -12.58 15.58
C PRO A 284 -15.89 -12.90 16.65
N LEU A 285 -16.17 -14.16 16.92
CA LEU A 285 -17.18 -14.50 17.94
C LEU A 285 -16.73 -15.63 18.86
N PHE A 286 -15.61 -15.44 19.58
CA PHE A 286 -15.20 -16.38 20.62
C PHE A 286 -14.49 -15.68 21.79
N TRP A 287 -15.06 -15.80 22.98
CA TRP A 287 -14.31 -15.75 24.25
C TRP A 287 -13.94 -17.19 24.64
N HIS A 288 -12.82 -17.38 25.35
CA HIS A 288 -12.48 -18.67 25.93
C HIS A 288 -12.10 -18.52 27.40
N ALA A 289 -12.25 -19.63 28.13
CA ALA A 289 -11.69 -19.84 29.45
C ALA A 289 -10.81 -21.09 29.40
N GLU A 290 -9.60 -21.01 29.95
CA GLU A 290 -8.70 -22.15 30.11
C GLU A 290 -8.85 -22.69 31.55
N LYS A 291 -9.05 -24.00 31.69
CA LYS A 291 -8.93 -24.71 32.97
C LYS A 291 -8.16 -26.00 32.73
N GLY A 292 -6.84 -25.96 32.97
CA GLY A 292 -5.91 -27.04 32.59
C GLY A 292 -5.70 -27.12 31.07
N ASP A 293 -5.39 -28.29 30.52
CA ASP A 293 -5.09 -28.51 29.09
C ASP A 293 -6.32 -28.47 28.17
N LYS A 294 -7.42 -27.85 28.60
CA LYS A 294 -8.71 -27.82 27.88
C LYS A 294 -9.05 -26.40 27.45
N LEU A 295 -9.22 -26.22 26.14
CA LEU A 295 -9.62 -24.96 25.51
C LEU A 295 -11.13 -24.99 25.21
N THR A 296 -11.95 -24.20 25.88
CA THR A 296 -13.40 -24.14 25.54
C THR A 296 -13.69 -22.93 24.65
N VAL A 297 -14.25 -23.17 23.46
CA VAL A 297 -14.54 -22.17 22.43
C VAL A 297 -16.07 -21.96 22.33
N PHE A 298 -16.57 -20.76 22.67
CA PHE A 298 -18.01 -20.46 22.70
C PHE A 298 -18.48 -19.69 21.46
N SER A 299 -19.36 -20.31 20.66
CA SER A 299 -20.00 -19.69 19.48
C SER A 299 -21.41 -19.20 19.80
N PHE A 300 -21.78 -18.05 19.26
CA PHE A 300 -23.17 -17.56 19.25
C PHE A 300 -24.05 -18.15 18.13
N LEU A 301 -23.46 -18.88 17.17
CA LEU A 301 -24.17 -19.60 16.11
C LEU A 301 -24.26 -21.10 16.43
N PRO A 302 -25.44 -21.73 16.29
CA PRO A 302 -25.57 -23.18 16.41
C PRO A 302 -24.92 -23.83 15.19
N PHE A 303 -23.83 -24.58 15.39
CA PHE A 303 -23.26 -25.46 14.38
C PHE A 303 -23.18 -26.90 14.86
N THR A 304 -23.56 -27.82 13.98
CA THR A 304 -23.61 -29.26 14.26
C THR A 304 -22.25 -29.87 13.97
N VAL A 305 -21.43 -30.05 15.00
CA VAL A 305 -20.14 -30.77 14.90
C VAL A 305 -20.40 -32.27 14.82
N LYS A 306 -19.94 -32.94 13.75
CA LYS A 306 -20.10 -34.39 13.59
C LYS A 306 -19.34 -35.13 14.71
N LYS A 307 -19.93 -36.23 15.20
CA LYS A 307 -19.50 -36.99 16.41
C LYS A 307 -18.03 -37.44 16.42
N LYS A 308 -17.34 -37.47 15.26
CA LYS A 308 -15.90 -37.77 15.12
C LYS A 308 -14.96 -36.57 15.37
N GLU A 309 -15.48 -35.34 15.40
CA GLU A 309 -14.69 -34.12 15.66
C GLU A 309 -14.75 -33.65 17.13
N LYS A 310 -15.50 -34.36 17.99
CA LYS A 310 -15.51 -34.13 19.45
C LYS A 310 -14.21 -34.55 20.16
N GLN A 311 -13.26 -35.18 19.46
CA GLN A 311 -12.07 -35.78 20.09
C GLN A 311 -10.88 -34.84 20.31
N TYR A 312 -10.91 -33.58 19.85
CA TYR A 312 -9.82 -32.63 20.11
C TYR A 312 -10.10 -31.63 21.25
N LEU A 313 -11.09 -31.91 22.09
CA LEU A 313 -11.37 -31.15 23.33
C LEU A 313 -11.26 -31.97 24.62
N LEU A 314 -10.81 -33.23 24.52
CA LEU A 314 -10.66 -34.13 25.66
C LEU A 314 -9.48 -35.08 25.43
N LYS A 315 -8.25 -34.62 25.63
CA LYS A 315 -7.17 -35.38 26.29
C LYS A 315 -5.89 -34.54 26.41
N GLY A 316 -5.38 -34.54 27.63
CA GLY A 316 -4.36 -33.72 28.26
C GLY A 316 -4.79 -33.68 29.71
#